data_AF-A0A7V9NIQ9-F1
#
_entry.id   AF-A0A7V9NIQ9-F1
#
_cell.length_a   1.000
_cell.length_b   1.000
_cell.length_c   1.000
_cell.angle_alpha   90.00
_cell.angle_beta   90.00
_cell.angle_gamma   90.00
#
_symmetry.space_group_name_H-M   'P 1'
#
loop_
_entity.id
_entity.type
_entity.pdbx_description
1 polymer ?
#
loop_
_entity_poly.entity_id
_entity_poly.type
_entity_poly.pdbx_seq_one_letter_code
_entity_poly.pdbx_strand_id
1 'polypeptide(L)'
;MTIDQRQAAAGRIVELMDLLKAQPHPATSLVVEECEALVRAISAFHMEGIRFRMFNVDRHVARGGAAIPPEALRLLEEARQHLEAAGFHTRSHQAPG
;
A
#
# COMPACT_ATOMS: atom_id res chain seq x y z
N MET A 1 -3.40 -22.26 -12.25
CA MET A 1 -4.24 -21.59 -11.25
C MET A 1 -3.88 -20.11 -11.32
N THR A 2 -4.81 -19.25 -11.73
CA THR A 2 -4.55 -17.81 -11.87
C THR A 2 -4.51 -17.19 -10.48
N ILE A 3 -3.41 -16.50 -10.14
CA ILE A 3 -3.29 -15.78 -8.87
C ILE A 3 -4.32 -14.64 -8.87
N ASP A 4 -5.16 -14.54 -7.83
CA ASP A 4 -5.98 -13.35 -7.60
C ASP A 4 -5.05 -12.20 -7.19
N GLN A 5 -4.76 -11.34 -8.16
CA GLN A 5 -3.84 -10.22 -8.00
C GLN A 5 -4.32 -9.21 -6.95
N ARG A 6 -5.64 -9.06 -6.75
CA ARG A 6 -6.16 -8.16 -5.70
C ARG A 6 -5.91 -8.73 -4.32
N GLN A 7 -6.13 -10.03 -4.16
CA GLN A 7 -5.85 -10.71 -2.90
C GLN A 7 -4.35 -10.70 -2.60
N ALA A 8 -3.51 -10.88 -3.62
CA ALA A 8 -2.06 -10.76 -3.48
C ALA A 8 -1.64 -9.34 -3.04
N ALA A 9 -2.23 -8.28 -3.63
CA ALA A 9 -1.99 -6.91 -3.20
C ALA A 9 -2.39 -6.67 -1.74
N ALA A 10 -3.58 -7.11 -1.33
CA ALA A 10 -4.03 -7.02 0.06
C ALA A 10 -3.08 -7.75 1.01
N GLY A 11 -2.59 -8.93 0.62
CA GLY A 11 -1.61 -9.70 1.38
C GLY A 11 -0.33 -8.93 1.66
N ARG A 12 0.22 -8.23 0.66
CA ARG A 12 1.41 -7.38 0.84
C ARG A 12 1.19 -6.20 1.78
N ILE A 13 0.00 -5.60 1.75
CA ILE A 13 -0.35 -4.52 2.67
C ILE A 13 -0.50 -5.06 4.11
N VAL A 14 -1.02 -6.26 4.29
CA VAL A 14 -1.08 -6.92 5.61
C VAL A 14 0.33 -7.25 6.12
N GLU A 15 1.21 -7.80 5.28
CA GLU A 15 2.62 -8.03 5.62
C GLU A 15 3.32 -6.73 6.04
N LEU A 16 3.04 -5.62 5.33
CA LEU A 16 3.54 -4.30 5.68
C LEU A 16 3.02 -3.84 7.05
N MET A 17 1.73 -4.02 7.33
CA MET A 17 1.18 -3.67 8.64
C MET A 17 1.83 -4.47 9.77
N ASP A 18 2.01 -5.77 9.60
CA ASP A 18 2.60 -6.64 10.61
C ASP A 18 4.05 -6.26 10.90
N LEU A 19 4.82 -5.95 9.84
CA LEU A 19 6.17 -5.42 9.96
C LEU A 19 6.21 -4.13 10.79
N LEU A 20 5.29 -3.20 10.56
CA LEU A 20 5.24 -1.91 11.25
C LEU A 20 4.70 -2.04 12.69
N LYS A 21 3.80 -3.00 12.93
CA LYS A 21 3.27 -3.32 14.28
C LYS A 21 4.29 -4.04 15.15
N ALA A 22 5.26 -4.74 14.56
CA ALA A 22 6.33 -5.40 15.30
C ALA A 22 7.27 -4.40 16.01
N GLN A 23 7.38 -3.16 15.49
CA GLN A 23 8.17 -2.08 16.09
C GLN A 23 7.34 -0.79 16.13
N PRO A 24 6.41 -0.65 17.10
CA PRO A 24 5.50 0.48 17.17
C PRO A 24 6.25 1.80 17.35
N HIS A 25 5.93 2.77 16.50
CA HIS A 25 6.43 4.13 16.58
C HIS A 25 5.31 5.11 16.18
N PRO A 26 5.28 6.35 16.69
CA PRO A 26 4.27 7.32 16.28
C PRO A 26 4.23 7.54 14.75
N ALA A 27 5.40 7.52 14.10
CA ALA A 27 5.50 7.64 12.65
C ALA A 27 4.93 6.42 11.88
N THR A 28 4.98 5.22 12.47
CA THR A 28 4.45 3.99 11.84
C THR A 28 2.96 3.81 12.10
N SER A 29 2.42 4.40 13.17
CA SER A 29 1.00 4.30 13.53
C SER A 29 0.09 4.87 12.43
N LEU A 30 0.43 6.03 11.88
CA LEU A 30 -0.31 6.62 10.76
C LEU A 30 -0.24 5.77 9.48
N VAL A 31 0.92 5.13 9.22
CA VAL A 31 1.06 4.23 8.07
C VAL A 31 0.17 3.00 8.26
N VAL A 32 0.12 2.44 9.46
CA VAL A 32 -0.73 1.29 9.81
C VAL A 32 -2.22 1.62 9.60
N GLU A 33 -2.69 2.77 10.08
CA GLU A 33 -4.09 3.21 9.89
C GLU A 33 -4.46 3.33 8.40
N GLU A 34 -3.59 3.93 7.60
CA GLU A 34 -3.80 4.05 6.16
C GLU A 34 -3.74 2.70 5.45
N CYS A 35 -2.88 1.78 5.88
CA CYS A 35 -2.81 0.41 5.36
C CYS A 35 -4.10 -0.38 5.68
N GLU A 36 -4.66 -0.26 6.88
CA GLU A 36 -5.93 -0.90 7.23
C GLU A 36 -7.08 -0.40 6.36
N ALA A 37 -7.12 0.91 6.10
CA ALA A 37 -8.08 1.51 5.19
C ALA A 37 -7.86 1.08 3.74
N LEU A 38 -6.61 0.92 3.31
CA LEU A 38 -6.26 0.43 1.98
C LEU A 38 -6.71 -1.01 1.77
N VAL A 39 -6.49 -1.92 2.72
CA VAL A 39 -6.96 -3.31 2.65
C VAL A 39 -8.48 -3.34 2.44
N ARG A 40 -9.23 -2.56 3.23
CA ARG A 40 -10.69 -2.44 3.06
C ARG A 40 -11.07 -1.94 1.66
N ALA A 41 -10.36 -0.95 1.14
CA ALA A 41 -10.60 -0.43 -0.21
C ALA A 41 -10.29 -1.46 -1.30
N ILE A 42 -9.23 -2.25 -1.16
CA ILE A 42 -8.86 -3.34 -2.08
C ILE A 42 -9.96 -4.42 -2.08
N SER A 43 -10.39 -4.87 -0.89
CA SER A 43 -11.46 -5.86 -0.75
C SER A 43 -12.79 -5.39 -1.33
N ALA A 44 -13.11 -4.10 -1.16
CA ALA A 44 -14.32 -3.49 -1.70
C ALA A 44 -14.22 -3.11 -3.19
N PHE A 45 -13.04 -3.31 -3.83
CA PHE A 45 -12.77 -2.85 -5.19
C PHE A 45 -13.05 -1.35 -5.40
N HIS A 46 -12.81 -0.54 -4.36
CA HIS A 46 -13.14 0.88 -4.35
C HIS A 46 -11.97 1.71 -4.91
N MET A 47 -11.96 1.88 -6.24
CA MET A 47 -10.88 2.50 -7.03
C MET A 47 -10.31 3.80 -6.41
N GLU A 48 -11.17 4.79 -6.14
CA GLU A 48 -10.72 6.07 -5.59
C GLU A 48 -10.11 5.92 -4.20
N GLY A 49 -10.64 4.98 -3.42
CA GLY A 49 -10.13 4.67 -2.08
C GLY A 49 -8.74 4.05 -2.18
N ILE A 50 -8.54 3.11 -3.11
CA ILE A 50 -7.23 2.50 -3.33
C ILE A 50 -6.22 3.57 -3.74
N ARG A 51 -6.57 4.45 -4.69
CA ARG A 51 -5.68 5.54 -5.13
C ARG A 51 -5.33 6.50 -3.99
N PHE A 52 -6.35 6.98 -3.28
CA PHE A 52 -6.16 7.92 -2.19
C PHE A 52 -5.31 7.33 -1.06
N ARG A 53 -5.58 6.08 -0.67
CA ARG A 53 -4.84 5.42 0.41
C ARG A 53 -3.42 5.05 -0.01
N MET A 54 -3.19 4.59 -1.24
CA MET A 54 -1.83 4.36 -1.75
C MET A 54 -0.99 5.63 -1.68
N PHE A 55 -1.55 6.77 -2.10
CA PHE A 55 -0.87 8.06 -2.00
C PHE A 55 -0.52 8.43 -0.56
N ASN A 56 -1.44 8.21 0.39
CA ASN A 56 -1.17 8.51 1.80
C ASN A 56 -0.10 7.57 2.37
N VAL A 57 -0.17 6.27 2.09
CA VAL A 57 0.84 5.30 2.53
C VAL A 57 2.22 5.69 1.99
N ASP A 58 2.36 5.98 0.69
CA ASP A 58 3.60 6.49 0.09
C ASP A 58 4.11 7.74 0.84
N ARG A 59 3.22 8.70 1.08
CA ARG A 59 3.54 9.97 1.74
C ARG A 59 4.01 9.77 3.17
N HIS A 60 3.37 8.90 3.94
CA HIS A 60 3.72 8.63 5.34
C HIS A 60 5.00 7.81 5.44
N VAL A 61 5.19 6.82 4.57
CA VAL A 61 6.42 6.03 4.46
C VAL A 61 7.61 6.94 4.14
N ALA A 62 7.49 7.84 3.16
CA ALA A 62 8.54 8.80 2.82
C ALA A 62 8.88 9.77 3.98
N ARG A 63 7.89 10.11 4.82
CA ARG A 63 8.06 11.01 5.97
C ARG A 63 8.59 10.33 7.23
N GLY A 64 8.39 9.01 7.36
CA GLY A 64 8.77 8.28 8.57
C GLY A 64 10.28 8.10 8.75
N GLY A 65 11.07 8.32 7.70
CA GLY A 65 12.54 8.32 7.77
C GLY A 65 13.10 7.03 8.36
N ALA A 66 14.00 7.14 9.33
CA ALA A 66 14.65 6.00 9.98
C ALA A 66 13.69 5.08 10.76
N ALA A 67 12.47 5.52 11.05
CA ALA A 67 11.45 4.69 11.70
C ALA A 67 10.77 3.71 10.73
N ILE A 68 10.99 3.84 9.42
CA ILE A 68 10.44 2.93 8.42
C ILE A 68 11.50 1.91 8.00
N PRO A 69 11.29 0.60 8.23
CA PRO A 69 12.20 -0.41 7.76
C PRO A 69 12.30 -0.40 6.22
N PRO A 70 13.48 -0.64 5.63
CA PRO A 70 13.63 -0.71 4.16
C PRO A 70 12.69 -1.73 3.50
N GLU A 71 12.40 -2.82 4.21
CA GLU A 71 11.45 -3.87 3.82
C GLU A 71 10.04 -3.32 3.50
N ALA A 72 9.63 -2.24 4.17
CA ALA A 72 8.33 -1.62 3.97
C ALA A 72 8.15 -1.05 2.55
N LEU A 73 9.21 -0.47 1.98
CA LEU A 73 9.20 0.05 0.61
C LEU A 73 9.06 -1.07 -0.41
N ARG A 74 9.72 -2.22 -0.17
CA ARG A 74 9.61 -3.41 -1.01
C ARG A 74 8.18 -3.95 -1.02
N LEU A 75 7.57 -4.10 0.15
CA LEU A 75 6.18 -4.59 0.29
C LEU A 75 5.17 -3.66 -0.39
N LEU A 76 5.37 -2.35 -0.27
CA LEU A 76 4.52 -1.35 -0.91
C LEU A 76 4.62 -1.39 -2.44
N GLU A 77 5.82 -1.54 -2.99
CA GLU A 77 6.03 -1.68 -4.43
C GLU A 77 5.44 -3.00 -4.97
N GLU A 78 5.56 -4.09 -4.23
CA GLU A 78 4.92 -5.37 -4.60
C GLU A 78 3.40 -5.28 -4.60
N ALA A 79 2.82 -4.61 -3.60
CA ALA A 79 1.38 -4.33 -3.59
C ALA A 79 0.96 -3.52 -4.83
N ARG A 80 1.78 -2.54 -5.23
CA ARG A 80 1.55 -1.73 -6.44
C ARG A 80 1.56 -2.58 -7.70
N GLN A 81 2.53 -3.47 -7.85
CA GLN A 81 2.65 -4.37 -9.00
C GLN A 81 1.45 -5.32 -9.10
N HIS A 82 0.99 -5.85 -7.97
CA HIS A 82 -0.22 -6.67 -7.92
C HIS A 82 -1.47 -5.88 -8.30
N LEU A 83 -1.61 -4.64 -7.83
CA LEU A 83 -2.71 -3.77 -8.25
C LEU A 83 -2.66 -3.48 -9.76
N GLU A 84 -1.50 -3.17 -10.32
CA GLU A 84 -1.32 -2.95 -11.76
C GLU A 84 -1.67 -4.20 -12.58
N ALA A 85 -1.22 -5.38 -12.13
CA ALA A 85 -1.58 -6.66 -12.74
C ALA A 85 -3.08 -7.00 -12.61
N ALA A 86 -3.77 -6.45 -11.61
CA ALA A 86 -5.22 -6.52 -11.46
C ALA A 86 -5.98 -5.48 -12.31
N GLY A 87 -5.28 -4.67 -13.13
CA GLY A 87 -5.87 -3.62 -13.97
C GLY A 87 -6.00 -2.26 -13.30
N PHE A 88 -5.33 -2.03 -12.16
CA PHE A 88 -5.37 -0.76 -11.45
C PHE A 88 -4.12 0.06 -11.68
N HIS A 89 -4.26 1.14 -12.43
CA HIS A 89 -3.21 2.15 -12.51
C HIS A 89 -3.23 3.03 -11.27
N THR A 90 -2.25 2.84 -10.40
CA THR A 90 -2.07 3.64 -9.16
C THR A 90 -1.28 4.93 -9.39
N ARG A 91 -0.62 5.05 -10.55
CA ARG A 91 0.00 6.29 -11.02
C ARG A 91 -0.99 7.03 -11.92
N SER A 92 -1.21 8.31 -11.65
CA SER A 92 -1.93 9.18 -12.59
C SER A 92 -1.20 9.14 -13.92
N HIS A 93 -1.88 8.77 -15.01
CA HIS A 93 -1.39 9.04 -16.35
C HIS A 93 -1.10 10.54 -16.40
N GLN A 94 0.18 10.95 -16.43
CA GLN A 94 0.47 12.26 -17.00
C GLN A 94 0.03 12.15 -18.45
N ALA A 95 -0.99 12.93 -18.84
CA ALA A 95 -1.29 13.11 -20.25
C ALA A 95 0.01 13.49 -20.96
N PRO A 96 0.28 12.97 -22.18
CA PRO A 96 1.46 13.39 -22.92
C PRO A 96 1.39 14.91 -23.08
N GLY A 97 2.41 15.60 -22.57
CA GLY A 97 2.63 17.03 -22.83
C GLY A 97 3.06 17.28 -24.27
#